data_AF-A0A7C5A7W1-F1
#
_entry.id   AF-A0A7C5A7W1-F1
#
_cell.length_a   1.000
_cell.length_b   1.000
_cell.length_c   1.000
_cell.angle_alpha   90.00
_cell.angle_beta   90.00
_cell.angle_gamma   90.00
#
_symmetry.space_group_name_H-M   'P 1'
#
loop_
_entity.id
_entity.type
_entity.pdbx_description
1 polymer ?
#
loop_
_entity_poly.entity_id
_entity_poly.type
_entity_poly.pdbx_seq_one_letter_code
_entity_poly.pdbx_strand_id
1 'polypeptide(L)'
;MTLFSLSTTVKNKVLCAALLGQASGSRESCMVTSMVAPVREQEHSLQARHKPRGEVTVYATWCKGCHICVEFCPTKVFEMGSLDDYPRVAHPENCTACHFCDTHCPDLAIVVRKLE
;
A
#
# COMPACT_ATOMS: atom_id res chain seq x y z
N MET A 1 -44.09 13.98 -42.31
CA MET A 1 -42.69 14.38 -42.06
C MET A 1 -42.21 13.56 -40.86
N THR A 2 -42.12 12.23 -40.97
CA THR A 2 -40.91 11.48 -41.37
C THR A 2 -39.64 12.02 -40.71
N LEU A 3 -38.74 11.27 -40.09
CA LEU A 3 -38.50 9.84 -39.83
C LEU A 3 -37.12 9.85 -39.12
N PHE A 4 -36.82 8.80 -38.34
CA PHE A 4 -35.46 8.30 -38.01
C PHE A 4 -34.59 9.14 -37.04
N SER A 5 -34.16 8.62 -35.88
CA SER A 5 -33.37 7.40 -35.59
C SER A 5 -31.86 7.57 -35.84
N LEU A 6 -31.08 6.72 -35.16
CA LEU A 6 -29.62 6.62 -34.99
C LEU A 6 -29.11 7.47 -33.81
N SER A 7 -28.90 6.94 -32.60
CA SER A 7 -28.18 5.71 -32.20
C SER A 7 -26.75 5.64 -32.72
N THR A 8 -25.88 5.15 -31.84
CA THR A 8 -24.54 4.59 -32.06
C THR A 8 -23.34 5.53 -32.29
N THR A 9 -22.48 5.53 -31.25
CA THR A 9 -21.01 5.37 -31.36
C THR A 9 -20.27 6.66 -31.75
N VAL A 10 -19.34 7.19 -30.96
CA VAL A 10 -17.96 6.70 -30.87
C VAL A 10 -17.32 7.19 -29.57
N LYS A 11 -16.96 6.22 -28.72
CA LYS A 11 -15.82 6.30 -27.80
C LYS A 11 -14.57 6.51 -28.65
N ASN A 12 -13.94 7.69 -28.57
CA ASN A 12 -12.49 7.87 -28.73
C ASN A 12 -12.14 9.35 -28.68
N LYS A 13 -11.79 9.85 -27.48
CA LYS A 13 -10.91 11.01 -27.36
C LYS A 13 -9.47 10.55 -27.60
N VAL A 14 -9.19 10.17 -28.84
CA VAL A 14 -7.85 10.21 -29.41
C VAL A 14 -7.96 11.12 -30.62
N LEU A 15 -7.89 12.43 -30.37
CA LEU A 15 -7.56 13.34 -31.45
C LEU A 15 -6.56 14.36 -30.93
N CYS A 16 -5.31 14.02 -31.25
CA CYS A 16 -4.14 14.85 -31.21
C CYS A 16 -4.40 16.09 -32.09
N ALA A 17 -4.37 17.27 -31.48
CA ALA A 17 -4.23 18.53 -32.20
C ALA A 17 -3.14 19.34 -31.49
N ALA A 18 -1.90 19.00 -31.85
CA ALA A 18 -0.79 19.95 -31.84
C ALA A 18 -1.13 21.12 -32.79
N LEU A 19 -0.43 22.25 -32.60
CA LEU A 19 -0.46 23.56 -33.30
C LEU A 19 -0.90 24.65 -32.30
N LEU A 20 -0.17 25.70 -31.93
CA LEU A 20 1.10 26.32 -32.33
C LEU A 20 1.52 27.23 -31.15
N GLY A 21 2.81 27.46 -30.92
CA GLY A 21 3.24 28.50 -29.98
C GLY A 21 4.75 28.58 -29.79
N GLN A 22 5.44 29.18 -30.77
CA GLN A 22 6.84 29.60 -30.64
C GLN A 22 6.91 30.91 -29.84
N ALA A 23 7.80 31.01 -28.86
CA ALA A 23 8.33 32.29 -28.39
C ALA A 23 9.76 32.11 -27.83
N SER A 24 10.67 32.85 -28.45
CA SER A 24 12.10 32.98 -28.18
C SER A 24 12.41 33.91 -27.00
N GLY A 25 13.44 33.61 -26.21
CA GLY A 25 13.97 34.51 -25.17
C GLY A 25 15.30 34.00 -24.60
N SER A 26 16.24 34.92 -24.39
CA SER A 26 17.69 34.78 -24.32
C SER A 26 18.29 34.28 -22.99
N ARG A 27 19.34 33.45 -23.15
CA ARG A 27 20.56 33.26 -22.34
C ARG A 27 20.64 33.93 -20.96
N GLU A 28 20.61 33.09 -19.93
CA GLU A 28 21.38 33.12 -18.66
C GLU A 28 20.94 31.84 -17.90
N SER A 29 21.72 30.75 -17.87
CA SER A 29 22.81 30.46 -16.92
C SER A 29 22.45 29.17 -16.15
N CYS A 30 23.45 28.29 -15.95
CA CYS A 30 23.43 27.05 -15.15
C CYS A 30 22.37 26.00 -15.49
N MET A 31 22.63 25.02 -16.36
CA MET A 31 23.41 23.82 -16.01
C MET A 31 23.33 23.43 -14.53
N VAL A 32 22.17 22.95 -14.06
CA VAL A 32 21.96 21.63 -13.41
C VAL A 32 20.49 21.54 -12.94
N THR A 33 19.53 21.59 -13.86
CA THR A 33 18.22 21.03 -13.51
C THR A 33 18.33 19.54 -13.66
N SER A 34 18.75 18.92 -12.55
CA SER A 34 18.65 17.50 -12.26
C SER A 34 17.45 16.91 -12.98
N MET A 35 17.74 16.07 -13.97
CA MET A 35 16.78 15.15 -14.55
C MET A 35 16.44 14.11 -13.48
N VAL A 36 15.73 14.53 -12.43
CA VAL A 36 15.03 13.58 -11.58
C VAL A 36 13.95 13.02 -12.48
N ALA A 37 14.25 11.82 -12.99
CA ALA A 37 13.34 11.01 -13.76
C ALA A 37 11.96 11.06 -13.10
N PRO A 38 10.87 11.27 -13.86
CA PRO A 38 9.53 11.16 -13.31
C PRO A 38 9.41 9.75 -12.75
N VAL A 39 9.35 9.63 -11.42
CA VAL A 39 9.01 8.37 -10.77
C VAL A 39 7.60 8.06 -11.20
N ARG A 40 7.51 7.11 -12.13
CA ARG A 40 6.28 6.56 -12.67
C ARG A 40 5.36 6.24 -11.51
N GLU A 41 4.27 6.99 -11.37
CA GLU A 41 3.18 6.65 -10.47
C GLU A 41 2.62 5.29 -10.91
N GLN A 42 2.99 4.28 -10.16
CA GLN A 42 2.47 2.93 -10.31
C GLN A 42 1.14 2.87 -9.56
N GLU A 43 0.05 3.15 -10.27
CA GLU A 43 -1.29 2.73 -9.86
C GLU A 43 -1.31 1.20 -9.81
N HIS A 44 -1.03 0.67 -8.62
CA HIS A 44 -1.03 -0.76 -8.35
C HIS A 44 -2.48 -1.24 -8.25
N SER A 45 -2.98 -1.62 -9.43
CA SER A 45 -4.27 -2.26 -9.68
C SER A 45 -4.64 -3.31 -8.64
N LEU A 46 -5.87 -3.20 -8.14
CA LEU A 46 -6.60 -4.08 -7.23
C LEU A 46 -6.35 -5.58 -7.51
N GLN A 47 -5.58 -6.25 -6.64
CA GLN A 47 -5.56 -7.72 -6.57
C GLN A 47 -5.91 -8.20 -5.15
N ALA A 48 -7.22 -8.25 -4.87
CA ALA A 48 -7.78 -8.79 -3.65
C ALA A 48 -7.95 -10.31 -3.75
N ARG A 49 -6.99 -11.06 -3.20
CA ARG A 49 -7.17 -12.43 -2.67
C ARG A 49 -6.17 -12.69 -1.53
N HIS A 50 -6.09 -11.81 -0.52
CA HIS A 50 -5.27 -12.12 0.65
C HIS A 50 -6.02 -13.12 1.54
N LYS A 51 -5.93 -14.41 1.20
CA LYS A 51 -6.32 -15.48 2.13
C LYS A 51 -5.39 -15.40 3.35
N PRO A 52 -5.86 -15.61 4.60
CA PRO A 52 -4.96 -15.74 5.75
C PRO A 52 -3.91 -16.79 5.45
N ARG A 53 -2.64 -16.42 5.61
CA ARG A 53 -1.48 -17.28 5.34
C ARG A 53 -0.81 -17.74 6.62
N GLY A 54 -1.28 -17.26 7.78
CA GLY A 54 -0.76 -17.70 9.06
C GLY A 54 -1.67 -17.46 10.25
N GLU A 55 -1.27 -18.06 11.36
CA GLU A 55 -1.82 -17.90 12.68
C GLU A 55 -0.75 -17.24 13.56
N VAL A 56 -1.14 -16.28 14.40
CA VAL A 56 -0.23 -15.60 15.30
C VAL A 56 -0.65 -15.80 16.75
N THR A 57 0.31 -16.06 17.63
CA THR A 57 0.11 -16.23 19.07
C THR A 57 1.09 -15.35 19.83
N VAL A 58 0.56 -14.58 20.79
CA VAL A 58 1.37 -13.70 21.65
C VAL A 58 1.43 -14.30 23.06
N TYR A 59 2.62 -14.51 23.57
CA TYR A 59 2.86 -14.96 24.94
C TYR A 59 3.02 -13.75 25.87
N ALA A 60 1.92 -13.36 26.51
CA ALA A 60 1.89 -12.18 27.40
C ALA A 60 2.92 -12.23 28.53
N THR A 61 3.27 -13.43 29.02
CA THR A 61 4.28 -13.62 30.07
C THR A 61 5.69 -13.16 29.66
N TRP A 62 5.99 -13.18 28.36
CA TRP A 62 7.32 -12.84 27.83
C TRP A 62 7.33 -11.47 27.15
N CYS A 63 6.16 -10.96 26.79
CA CYS A 63 6.02 -9.64 26.20
C CYS A 63 6.43 -8.54 27.21
N LYS A 64 7.07 -7.48 26.72
CA LYS A 64 7.42 -6.29 27.52
C LYS A 64 6.58 -5.05 27.20
N GLY A 65 5.61 -5.15 26.28
CA GLY A 65 4.80 -4.00 25.86
C GLY A 65 5.59 -2.98 25.04
N CYS A 66 6.50 -3.41 24.17
CA CYS A 66 7.32 -2.50 23.36
C CYS A 66 6.60 -1.91 22.13
N HIS A 67 5.37 -2.37 21.83
CA HIS A 67 4.50 -1.88 20.73
C HIS A 67 5.03 -2.01 19.30
N ILE A 68 6.24 -2.54 19.11
CA ILE A 68 6.85 -2.74 17.78
C ILE A 68 5.95 -3.59 16.87
N CYS A 69 5.32 -4.63 17.41
CA CYS A 69 4.43 -5.50 16.64
C CYS A 69 3.20 -4.78 16.08
N VAL A 70 2.67 -3.76 16.77
CA VAL A 70 1.50 -2.99 16.32
C VAL A 70 1.90 -2.02 15.21
N GLU A 71 3.01 -1.30 15.39
CA GLU A 71 3.49 -0.28 14.45
C GLU A 71 3.95 -0.87 13.12
N PHE A 72 4.66 -2.00 13.18
CA PHE A 72 5.26 -2.60 11.98
C PHE A 72 4.34 -3.59 11.26
N CYS A 73 3.16 -3.91 11.79
CA CYS A 73 2.27 -4.85 11.14
C CYS A 73 1.57 -4.18 9.94
N PRO A 74 1.86 -4.59 8.68
CA PRO A 74 1.28 -3.96 7.50
C PRO A 74 -0.24 -4.19 7.41
N THR A 75 -0.73 -5.28 8.00
CA THR A 75 -2.15 -5.65 8.02
C THR A 75 -2.84 -5.33 9.35
N LYS A 76 -2.15 -4.68 10.29
CA LYS A 76 -2.69 -4.23 11.59
C LYS A 76 -3.46 -5.33 12.33
N VAL A 77 -2.83 -6.49 12.48
CA VAL A 77 -3.40 -7.66 13.18
C VAL A 77 -3.50 -7.45 14.69
N PHE A 78 -2.63 -6.61 15.25
CA PHE A 78 -2.51 -6.37 16.68
C PHE A 78 -3.19 -5.06 17.08
N GLU A 79 -3.82 -5.08 18.26
CA GLU A 79 -4.37 -3.92 18.93
C GLU A 79 -3.81 -3.81 20.34
N MET A 80 -3.79 -2.59 20.88
CA MET A 80 -3.35 -2.34 22.24
C MET A 80 -4.47 -2.58 23.24
N GLY A 81 -4.23 -3.44 24.23
CA GLY A 81 -5.14 -3.61 25.35
C GLY A 81 -5.14 -2.34 26.21
N SER A 82 -6.32 -1.78 26.47
CA SER A 82 -6.45 -0.49 27.20
C SER A 82 -6.06 -0.55 28.68
N LEU A 83 -5.97 -1.74 29.29
CA LEU A 83 -5.68 -1.90 30.71
C LEU A 83 -4.24 -2.35 31.01
N ASP A 84 -3.64 -3.13 30.12
CA ASP A 84 -2.47 -3.93 30.46
C ASP A 84 -1.22 -3.54 29.66
N ASP A 85 -1.33 -2.58 28.72
CA ASP A 85 -0.28 -2.21 27.75
C ASP A 85 0.32 -3.41 26.99
N TYR A 86 -0.40 -4.54 26.94
CA TYR A 86 -0.02 -5.71 26.17
C TYR A 86 -0.74 -5.74 24.82
N PRO A 87 -0.03 -6.08 23.73
CA PRO A 87 -0.65 -6.27 22.43
C PRO A 87 -1.57 -7.49 22.47
N ARG A 88 -2.78 -7.32 21.97
CA ARG A 88 -3.78 -8.37 21.76
C ARG A 88 -3.94 -8.62 20.26
N VAL A 89 -4.21 -9.87 19.90
CA VAL A 89 -4.48 -10.25 18.52
C VAL A 89 -5.96 -9.98 18.23
N ALA A 90 -6.27 -8.90 17.51
CA ALA A 90 -7.64 -8.49 17.19
C ALA A 90 -8.14 -9.14 15.89
N HIS A 91 -7.27 -9.20 14.89
CA HIS A 91 -7.60 -9.67 13.54
C HIS A 91 -6.67 -10.78 13.05
N PRO A 92 -6.69 -11.98 13.66
CA PRO A 92 -5.82 -13.08 13.25
C PRO A 92 -6.02 -13.48 11.78
N GLU A 93 -7.21 -13.28 11.22
CA GLU A 93 -7.57 -13.56 9.83
C GLU A 93 -6.83 -12.69 8.79
N ASN A 94 -6.27 -11.56 9.22
CA ASN A 94 -5.49 -10.66 8.36
C ASN A 94 -3.99 -10.99 8.38
N CYS A 95 -3.58 -12.03 9.11
CA CYS A 95 -2.19 -12.42 9.21
C CYS A 95 -1.69 -13.07 7.90
N THR A 96 -0.63 -12.48 7.35
CA THR A 96 -0.02 -12.88 6.08
C THR A 96 1.15 -13.86 6.24
N ALA A 97 1.47 -14.25 7.49
CA ALA A 97 2.71 -14.94 7.84
C ALA A 97 3.97 -14.23 7.30
N CYS A 98 4.04 -12.91 7.38
CA CYS A 98 5.19 -12.14 6.93
C CYS A 98 6.43 -12.25 7.83
N HIS A 99 6.29 -12.79 9.05
CA HIS A 99 7.37 -12.90 10.04
C HIS A 99 8.05 -11.55 10.37
N PHE A 100 7.30 -10.45 10.30
CA PHE A 100 7.86 -9.15 10.68
C PHE A 100 7.82 -8.95 12.19
N CYS A 101 6.73 -9.39 12.83
CA CYS A 101 6.49 -9.20 14.25
C CYS A 101 7.35 -10.11 15.16
N ASP A 102 7.69 -11.32 14.74
CA ASP A 102 8.58 -12.24 15.46
C ASP A 102 10.05 -11.82 15.30
N THR A 103 10.49 -11.48 14.08
CA THR A 103 11.87 -11.07 13.80
C THR A 103 12.28 -9.79 14.51
N HIS A 104 11.36 -8.84 14.67
CA HIS A 104 11.63 -7.56 15.34
C HIS A 104 11.29 -7.57 16.83
N CYS A 105 10.75 -8.67 17.36
CA CYS A 105 10.46 -8.76 18.78
C CYS A 105 11.77 -8.97 19.55
N PRO A 106 12.20 -8.03 20.42
CA PRO A 106 13.44 -8.18 21.18
C PRO A 106 13.37 -9.34 22.19
N ASP A 107 12.17 -9.68 22.66
CA ASP A 107 11.92 -10.74 23.65
C ASP A 107 11.42 -12.05 23.02
N LEU A 108 11.25 -12.10 21.69
CA LEU A 108 10.72 -13.25 20.95
C LEU A 108 9.40 -13.80 21.54
N ALA A 109 8.54 -12.91 22.05
CA ALA A 109 7.28 -13.26 22.71
C ALA A 109 6.14 -13.61 21.72
N ILE A 110 6.40 -13.59 20.41
CA ILE A 110 5.41 -13.78 19.36
C ILE A 110 5.80 -14.99 18.52
N VAL A 111 4.84 -15.88 18.29
CA VAL A 111 5.01 -17.04 17.40
C VAL A 111 4.05 -16.92 16.23
N VAL A 112 4.60 -17.02 15.03
CA VAL A 112 3.85 -17.03 13.76
C VAL A 112 3.94 -18.43 13.18
N ARG A 113 2.78 -19.05 12.93
CA ARG A 113 2.67 -20.32 12.19
C ARG A 113 2.10 -20.07 10.81
N LYS A 114 2.69 -20.66 9.78
CA LYS A 114 2.12 -20.62 8.44
C LYS A 114 1.03 -21.69 8.31
N LEU A 115 -0.14 -21.30 7.82
CA LEU A 115 -1.23 -22.22 7.52
C LEU A 115 -1.16 -22.53 6.01
N GLU A 116 -0.93 -23.80 5.66
CA GLU A 116 -0.86 -24.27 4.27
C GLU A 116 -2.24 -24.59 3.69
#